data_AF-A0A3B9LQT3-F1
#
_entry.id   AF-A0A3B9LQT3-F1
#
_cell.length_a   1.000
_cell.length_b   1.000
_cell.length_c   1.000
_cell.angle_alpha   90.00
_cell.angle_beta   90.00
_cell.angle_gamma   90.00
#
_symmetry.space_group_name_H-M   'P 1'
#
loop_
_entity.id
_entity.type
_entity.pdbx_description
1 polymer ?
#
loop_
_entity_poly.entity_id
_entity_poly.type
_entity_poly.pdbx_seq_one_letter_code
_entity_poly.pdbx_strand_id
1 'polypeptide(L)'
;MKRLESLAEKAIREAIENGEFDDLPGKGEPIDLQENPFEDPDLLVVHRLLRNAGFAPAWIEERKDIDAGLEAAQTKLSRAWTLFVQGGNVASNPEWERSVQEFRETATELNQRIKIYNLKAPAAVFHRRLIDANKIIEMTSRPADKPPSS
;
A
#
# COMPACT_ATOMS: atom_id res chain seq x y z
N MET A 1 33.49 -43.85 15.50
CA MET A 1 32.79 -42.82 16.31
C MET A 1 31.33 -42.84 15.93
N LYS A 2 30.44 -43.28 16.83
CA LYS A 2 28.99 -43.23 16.61
C LYS A 2 28.53 -41.78 16.79
N ARG A 3 28.02 -41.16 15.72
CA ARG A 3 27.36 -39.86 15.82
C ARG A 3 26.15 -40.03 16.74
N LEU A 4 26.03 -39.14 17.72
CA LEU A 4 24.78 -38.93 18.46
C LEU A 4 23.73 -38.56 17.42
N GLU A 5 22.89 -39.51 17.01
CA GLU A 5 21.69 -39.15 16.26
C GLU A 5 20.84 -38.26 17.17
N SER A 6 20.52 -37.08 16.68
CA SER A 6 19.60 -36.19 17.38
C SER A 6 18.25 -36.89 17.50
N LEU A 7 17.54 -36.68 18.62
CA LEU A 7 16.16 -37.15 18.78
C LEU A 7 15.28 -36.69 17.61
N ALA A 8 15.57 -35.53 17.03
CA ALA A 8 14.89 -35.02 15.84
C ALA A 8 15.16 -35.89 14.59
N GLU A 9 16.40 -36.31 14.36
CA GLU A 9 16.76 -37.14 13.19
C GLU A 9 16.15 -38.54 13.28
N LYS A 10 16.08 -39.09 14.51
CA LYS A 10 15.40 -40.36 14.76
C LYS A 10 13.89 -40.25 14.52
N ALA A 11 13.24 -39.19 15.03
CA ALA A 11 11.81 -38.95 14.83
C ALA A 11 11.45 -38.75 13.35
N ILE A 12 12.28 -38.01 12.59
CA ILE A 12 12.06 -37.83 11.15
C ILE A 12 12.18 -39.16 10.41
N ARG A 13 13.16 -40.01 10.76
CA ARG A 13 13.33 -41.33 10.15
C ARG A 13 12.14 -42.25 10.41
N GLU A 14 11.70 -42.34 11.67
CA GLU A 14 10.54 -43.14 12.05
C GLU A 14 9.28 -42.68 11.30
N ALA A 15 9.05 -41.38 11.19
CA ALA A 15 7.93 -40.82 10.41
C ALA A 15 8.03 -41.13 8.89
N ILE A 16 9.24 -41.18 8.32
CA ILE A 16 9.46 -41.63 6.92
C ILE A 16 9.15 -43.13 6.78
N GLU A 17 9.65 -43.96 7.69
CA GLU A 17 9.44 -45.42 7.66
C GLU A 17 7.95 -45.79 7.85
N ASN A 18 7.22 -45.00 8.64
CA ASN A 18 5.78 -45.15 8.86
C ASN A 18 4.92 -44.60 7.71
N GLY A 19 5.52 -43.97 6.70
CA GLY A 19 4.78 -43.34 5.61
C GLY A 19 3.97 -42.12 6.05
N GLU A 20 4.32 -41.45 7.16
CA GLU A 20 3.59 -40.26 7.64
C GLU A 20 3.74 -39.07 6.68
N PHE A 21 4.73 -39.11 5.79
CA PHE A 21 4.91 -38.15 4.69
C PHE A 21 4.18 -38.57 3.41
N ASP A 22 3.52 -39.73 3.38
CA ASP A 22 2.95 -40.27 2.16
C ASP A 22 1.64 -39.62 1.73
N ASP A 23 0.88 -39.06 2.68
CA ASP A 23 -0.43 -38.42 2.49
C ASP A 23 -0.45 -37.00 3.09
N LEU A 24 0.61 -36.22 2.85
CA LEU A 24 0.62 -34.83 3.29
C LEU A 24 -0.39 -33.99 2.50
N PRO A 25 -1.15 -33.11 3.17
CA PRO A 25 -2.02 -32.17 2.47
C PRO A 25 -1.21 -31.31 1.50
N GLY A 26 -1.58 -31.35 0.21
CA GLY A 26 -0.88 -30.63 -0.86
C GLY A 26 0.28 -31.40 -1.51
N LYS A 27 0.50 -32.69 -1.18
CA LYS A 27 1.51 -33.52 -1.85
C LYS A 27 1.21 -33.66 -3.36
N GLY A 28 2.13 -33.18 -4.19
CA GLY A 28 2.01 -33.24 -5.66
C GLY A 28 1.27 -32.06 -6.29
N GLU A 29 0.64 -31.20 -5.49
CA GLU A 29 0.04 -29.94 -5.95
C GLU A 29 1.13 -28.86 -6.08
N PRO A 30 0.98 -27.91 -7.03
CA PRO A 30 1.83 -26.73 -7.07
C PRO A 30 1.81 -25.99 -5.73
N ILE A 31 2.98 -25.77 -5.15
CA ILE A 31 3.10 -24.97 -3.92
C ILE A 31 2.62 -23.55 -4.24
N ASP A 32 1.57 -23.08 -3.55
CA ASP A 32 1.11 -21.70 -3.67
C ASP A 32 2.09 -20.78 -2.94
N LEU A 33 3.04 -20.24 -3.70
CA LEU A 33 4.05 -19.29 -3.20
C LEU A 33 3.46 -17.92 -2.83
N GLN A 34 2.17 -17.69 -3.07
CA GLN A 34 1.50 -16.42 -2.78
C GLN A 34 0.87 -16.40 -1.38
N GLU A 35 0.82 -17.55 -0.69
CA GLU A 35 0.39 -17.65 0.69
C GLU A 35 1.60 -17.66 1.61
N ASN A 36 1.58 -16.77 2.62
CA ASN A 36 2.61 -16.75 3.65
C ASN A 36 2.17 -17.67 4.80
N PRO A 37 2.81 -18.83 5.02
CA PRO A 37 2.44 -19.74 6.10
C PRO A 37 2.72 -19.19 7.51
N PHE A 38 3.37 -18.02 7.60
CA PHE A 38 3.59 -17.28 8.84
C PHE A 38 2.59 -16.12 9.05
N GLU A 39 1.62 -15.95 8.15
CA GLU A 39 0.54 -14.98 8.30
C GLU A 39 -0.49 -15.47 9.33
N ASP A 40 -1.16 -14.52 9.98
CA ASP A 40 -2.26 -14.83 10.91
C ASP A 40 -3.34 -15.65 10.16
N PRO A 41 -3.78 -16.80 10.71
CA PRO A 41 -4.78 -17.66 10.08
C PRO A 41 -6.06 -16.92 9.65
N ASP A 42 -6.50 -15.94 10.43
CA ASP A 42 -7.71 -15.16 10.13
C ASP A 42 -7.49 -14.27 8.90
N LEU A 43 -6.31 -13.67 8.78
CA LEU A 43 -5.91 -12.85 7.62
C LEU A 43 -5.72 -13.70 6.37
N LEU A 44 -5.13 -14.89 6.51
CA LEU A 44 -4.93 -15.82 5.42
C LEU A 44 -6.27 -16.28 4.82
N VAL A 45 -7.26 -16.58 5.66
CA VAL A 45 -8.62 -16.92 5.22
C VAL A 45 -9.28 -15.75 4.51
N VAL A 46 -9.14 -14.52 5.04
CA VAL A 46 -9.69 -13.31 4.40
C VAL A 46 -9.02 -13.07 3.03
N HIS A 47 -7.70 -13.13 2.94
CA HIS A 47 -6.96 -12.95 1.68
C HIS A 47 -7.33 -14.01 0.64
N ARG A 48 -7.46 -15.27 1.07
CA ARG A 48 -7.88 -16.38 0.21
C ARG A 48 -9.33 -16.22 -0.26
N LEU A 49 -10.25 -15.82 0.62
CA LEU A 49 -11.66 -15.61 0.28
C LEU A 49 -11.84 -14.49 -0.77
N LEU A 50 -11.15 -13.36 -0.59
CA LEU A 50 -11.21 -12.23 -1.51
C LEU A 50 -10.65 -12.58 -2.89
N ARG A 51 -9.54 -13.33 -2.92
CA ARG A 51 -8.92 -13.81 -4.16
C ARG A 51 -9.81 -14.81 -4.90
N ASN A 52 -10.38 -15.77 -4.18
CA ASN A 52 -11.22 -16.83 -4.75
C ASN A 52 -12.56 -16.34 -5.29
N ALA A 53 -13.08 -15.23 -4.77
CA ALA A 53 -14.34 -14.67 -5.24
C ALA A 53 -14.24 -14.01 -6.63
N GLY A 54 -13.04 -13.77 -7.17
CA GLY A 54 -12.86 -13.04 -8.44
C GLY A 54 -13.30 -11.56 -8.40
N PHE A 55 -13.93 -11.15 -7.30
CA PHE A 55 -14.25 -9.77 -6.97
C PHE A 55 -13.00 -9.13 -6.41
N ALA A 56 -12.37 -8.22 -7.16
CA ALA A 56 -11.67 -7.12 -6.52
C ALA A 56 -12.72 -6.46 -5.62
N PRO A 57 -12.61 -6.56 -4.29
CA PRO A 57 -13.65 -6.05 -3.40
C PRO A 57 -13.90 -4.58 -3.71
N ALA A 58 -15.12 -4.08 -3.53
CA ALA A 58 -15.49 -2.70 -3.89
C ALA A 58 -14.53 -1.63 -3.34
N TRP A 59 -13.85 -1.91 -2.21
CA TRP A 59 -12.82 -1.05 -1.65
C TRP A 59 -11.56 -0.94 -2.53
N ILE A 60 -11.20 -1.94 -3.33
CA ILE A 60 -10.06 -1.86 -4.29
C ILE A 60 -10.32 -0.83 -5.38
N GLU A 61 -11.51 -0.81 -5.98
CA GLU A 61 -11.85 0.19 -7.00
C GLU A 61 -11.93 1.59 -6.37
N GLU A 62 -12.55 1.71 -5.19
CA GLU A 62 -12.58 2.98 -4.44
C GLU A 62 -11.16 3.47 -4.09
N ARG A 63 -10.23 2.55 -3.81
CA ARG A 63 -8.81 2.86 -3.61
C ARG A 63 -8.18 3.44 -4.88
N LYS A 64 -8.41 2.82 -6.05
CA LYS A 64 -7.89 3.32 -7.34
C LYS A 64 -8.42 4.70 -7.67
N ASP A 65 -9.71 4.94 -7.43
CA ASP A 65 -10.31 6.25 -7.67
C ASP A 65 -9.73 7.34 -6.76
N ILE A 66 -9.43 7.02 -5.50
CA ILE A 66 -8.76 7.93 -4.58
C ILE A 66 -7.34 8.24 -5.07
N ASP A 67 -6.59 7.23 -5.56
CA ASP A 67 -5.25 7.43 -6.14
C ASP A 67 -5.29 8.35 -7.36
N ALA A 68 -6.17 8.04 -8.31
CA ALA A 68 -6.30 8.80 -9.55
C ALA A 68 -6.69 10.25 -9.27
N GLY A 69 -7.61 10.48 -8.32
CA GLY A 69 -8.00 11.82 -7.89
C GLY A 69 -6.83 12.60 -7.26
N LEU A 70 -6.03 11.95 -6.42
CA LEU A 70 -4.85 12.57 -5.80
C LEU A 70 -3.78 12.90 -6.85
N GLU A 71 -3.49 11.99 -7.77
CA GLU A 71 -2.51 12.19 -8.85
C GLU A 71 -2.91 13.33 -9.78
N ALA A 72 -4.18 13.41 -10.17
CA ALA A 72 -4.71 14.50 -10.98
C ALA A 72 -4.56 15.86 -10.27
N ALA A 73 -4.87 15.91 -8.97
CA ALA A 73 -4.75 17.12 -8.17
C ALA A 73 -3.28 17.56 -8.01
N GLN A 74 -2.36 16.63 -7.76
CA GLN A 74 -0.93 16.91 -7.69
C GLN A 74 -0.35 17.35 -9.05
N THR A 75 -0.81 16.76 -10.14
CA THR A 75 -0.42 17.16 -11.50
C THR A 75 -0.84 18.60 -11.80
N LYS A 76 -2.08 18.97 -11.45
CA LYS A 76 -2.58 20.34 -11.59
C LYS A 76 -1.75 21.33 -10.76
N LEU A 77 -1.49 20.99 -9.49
CA LEU A 77 -0.67 21.80 -8.60
C LEU A 77 0.76 21.99 -9.14
N SER A 78 1.39 20.91 -9.62
CA SER A 78 2.77 20.94 -10.14
C SER A 78 2.90 21.71 -11.45
N ARG A 79 1.88 21.66 -12.31
CA ARG A 79 1.80 22.49 -13.53
C ARG A 79 1.67 23.96 -13.18
N ALA A 80 0.81 24.32 -12.24
CA ALA A 80 0.66 25.69 -11.78
C ALA A 80 1.98 26.21 -11.17
N TRP A 81 2.68 25.38 -10.39
CA TRP A 81 4.01 25.71 -9.87
C TRP A 81 5.03 25.94 -10.98
N THR A 82 5.07 25.07 -11.99
CA THR A 82 6.00 25.22 -13.13
C THR A 82 5.77 26.53 -13.89
N LEU A 83 4.51 26.87 -14.17
CA LEU A 83 4.15 28.13 -14.82
C LEU A 83 4.51 29.35 -13.95
N PHE A 84 4.32 29.24 -12.64
CA PHE A 84 4.70 30.27 -11.69
C PHE A 84 6.21 30.53 -11.68
N VAL A 85 7.04 29.49 -11.60
CA VAL A 85 8.50 29.61 -11.60
C VAL A 85 9.02 30.19 -12.93
N GLN A 86 8.40 29.83 -14.06
CA GLN A 86 8.78 30.36 -15.37
C GLN A 86 8.33 31.82 -15.60
N GLY A 87 7.24 32.25 -14.96
CA GLY A 87 6.64 33.59 -15.14
C GLY A 87 7.33 34.73 -14.41
N GLY A 88 8.31 34.47 -13.54
CA GLY A 88 9.21 35.47 -12.95
C GLY A 88 8.60 36.46 -11.93
N ASN A 89 7.27 36.53 -11.77
CA ASN A 89 6.62 37.41 -10.80
C ASN A 89 6.08 36.63 -9.59
N VAL A 90 6.91 36.57 -8.55
CA VAL A 90 6.71 35.74 -7.33
C VAL A 90 5.73 36.40 -6.34
N ALA A 91 5.38 37.67 -6.52
CA ALA A 91 4.75 38.47 -5.46
C ALA A 91 3.22 38.34 -5.36
N SER A 92 2.51 37.92 -6.41
CA SER A 92 1.08 37.60 -6.35
C SER A 92 0.67 36.94 -7.67
N ASN A 93 0.63 35.60 -7.69
CA ASN A 93 0.06 34.88 -8.82
C ASN A 93 -1.29 34.28 -8.42
N PRO A 94 -2.42 34.88 -8.85
CA PRO A 94 -3.74 34.37 -8.54
C PRO A 94 -3.99 32.96 -9.08
N GLU A 95 -3.23 32.49 -10.07
CA GLU A 95 -3.34 31.13 -10.59
C GLU A 95 -2.71 30.08 -9.66
N TRP A 96 -1.57 30.41 -9.03
CA TRP A 96 -0.96 29.54 -8.02
C TRP A 96 -1.84 29.46 -6.78
N GLU A 97 -2.30 30.59 -6.26
CA GLU A 97 -3.20 30.65 -5.10
C GLU A 97 -4.50 29.89 -5.36
N ARG A 98 -5.10 30.05 -6.54
CA ARG A 98 -6.28 29.28 -6.96
C ARG A 98 -5.99 27.78 -6.98
N SER A 99 -4.88 27.37 -7.58
CA SER A 99 -4.51 25.95 -7.67
C SER A 99 -4.24 25.33 -6.29
N VAL A 100 -3.64 26.09 -5.37
CA VAL A 100 -3.45 25.69 -3.97
C VAL A 100 -4.80 25.51 -3.26
N GLN A 101 -5.74 26.44 -3.46
CA GLN A 101 -7.06 26.37 -2.84
C GLN A 101 -7.86 25.17 -3.36
N GLU A 102 -7.90 24.97 -4.68
CA GLU A 102 -8.54 23.80 -5.30
C GLU A 102 -7.92 22.48 -4.84
N PHE A 103 -6.59 22.44 -4.66
CA PHE A 103 -5.91 21.26 -4.13
C PHE A 103 -6.33 20.96 -2.68
N ARG A 104 -6.49 21.99 -1.82
CA ARG A 104 -6.97 21.82 -0.44
C ARG A 104 -8.41 21.30 -0.39
N GLU A 105 -9.27 21.81 -1.25
CA GLU A 105 -10.66 21.35 -1.37
C GLU A 105 -10.70 19.88 -1.80
N THR A 106 -9.95 19.54 -2.86
CA THR A 106 -9.84 18.16 -3.36
C THR A 106 -9.27 17.22 -2.28
N ALA A 107 -8.22 17.63 -1.56
CA ALA A 107 -7.65 16.84 -0.47
C ALA A 107 -8.65 16.62 0.67
N THR A 108 -9.50 17.60 0.96
CA THR A 108 -10.56 17.48 1.97
C THR A 108 -11.61 16.46 1.56
N GLU A 109 -12.06 16.50 0.30
CA GLU A 109 -13.00 15.53 -0.26
C GLU A 109 -12.41 14.11 -0.27
N LEU A 110 -11.18 13.95 -0.76
CA LEU A 110 -10.48 12.67 -0.76
C LEU A 110 -10.27 12.14 0.67
N ASN A 111 -10.02 13.01 1.65
CA ASN A 111 -9.91 12.61 3.05
C ASN A 111 -11.23 12.09 3.62
N GLN A 112 -12.38 12.63 3.21
CA GLN A 112 -13.68 12.07 3.59
C GLN A 112 -13.87 10.67 3.00
N ARG A 113 -13.52 10.47 1.73
CA ARG A 113 -13.55 9.17 1.07
C ARG A 113 -12.60 8.17 1.71
N ILE A 114 -11.38 8.59 2.05
CA ILE A 114 -10.39 7.76 2.76
C ILE A 114 -10.94 7.28 4.12
N LYS A 115 -11.63 8.14 4.87
CA LYS A 115 -12.25 7.74 6.15
C LYS A 115 -13.27 6.63 5.94
N ILE A 116 -14.16 6.78 4.96
CA ILE A 116 -15.19 5.78 4.64
C ILE A 116 -14.55 4.49 4.15
N TYR A 117 -13.56 4.59 3.26
CA TYR A 117 -12.79 3.46 2.77
C TYR A 117 -12.11 2.69 3.93
N ASN A 118 -11.48 3.39 4.87
CA ASN A 118 -10.84 2.77 6.03
C ASN A 118 -11.83 2.06 6.95
N LEU A 119 -13.10 2.49 7.00
CA LEU A 119 -14.16 1.78 7.74
C LEU A 119 -14.62 0.50 7.02
N LYS A 120 -14.51 0.45 5.68
CA LYS A 120 -14.88 -0.71 4.87
C LYS A 120 -13.75 -1.73 4.75
N ALA A 121 -12.51 -1.30 4.93
CA ALA A 121 -11.34 -2.15 4.79
C ALA A 121 -11.28 -3.17 5.94
N PRO A 122 -11.15 -4.49 5.65
CA PRO A 122 -11.25 -5.53 6.67
C PRO A 122 -10.05 -5.60 7.61
N ALA A 123 -8.92 -5.00 7.23
CA ALA A 123 -7.69 -5.00 8.02
C ALA A 123 -6.92 -3.68 7.89
N ALA A 124 -6.23 -3.30 8.97
CA ALA A 124 -5.47 -2.06 9.06
C ALA A 124 -4.36 -1.93 8.00
N VAL A 125 -3.85 -3.05 7.49
CA VAL A 125 -2.85 -3.09 6.40
C VAL A 125 -3.39 -2.44 5.11
N PHE A 126 -4.71 -2.47 4.90
CA PHE A 126 -5.35 -1.84 3.75
C PHE A 126 -5.74 -0.39 4.00
N HIS A 127 -5.60 0.13 5.23
CA HIS A 127 -5.98 1.50 5.55
C HIS A 127 -5.06 2.51 4.87
N ARG A 128 -5.65 3.63 4.49
CA ARG A 128 -5.00 4.79 3.92
C ARG A 128 -4.74 5.84 4.98
N ARG A 129 -3.57 6.46 4.90
CA ARG A 129 -3.30 7.70 5.64
C ARG A 129 -4.08 8.85 4.99
N LEU A 130 -4.51 9.79 5.83
CA LEU A 130 -5.09 11.04 5.36
C LEU A 130 -4.03 11.86 4.61
N ILE A 131 -4.49 12.54 3.57
CA ILE A 131 -3.71 13.46 2.76
C ILE A 131 -3.47 14.73 3.58
N ASP A 132 -2.20 15.05 3.81
CA ASP A 132 -1.77 16.33 4.36
C ASP A 132 -1.52 17.31 3.21
N ALA A 133 -2.52 18.16 2.95
CA ALA A 133 -2.46 19.10 1.84
C ALA A 133 -1.30 20.09 1.98
N ASN A 134 -1.05 20.60 3.19
CA ASN A 134 -0.01 21.61 3.43
C ASN A 134 1.37 21.03 3.19
N LYS A 135 1.62 19.80 3.66
CA LYS A 135 2.89 19.12 3.41
C LYS A 135 3.16 18.92 1.91
N ILE A 136 2.14 18.55 1.14
CA ILE A 136 2.30 18.34 -0.31
C ILE A 136 2.56 19.68 -1.02
N ILE A 137 1.80 20.73 -0.69
CA ILE A 137 2.02 22.08 -1.23
C ILE A 137 3.43 22.58 -0.91
N GLU A 138 3.90 22.36 0.32
CA GLU A 138 5.27 22.70 0.73
C GLU A 138 6.29 21.92 -0.10
N MET A 139 6.11 20.60 -0.26
CA MET A 139 7.02 19.77 -1.07
C MET A 139 7.06 20.19 -2.54
N THR A 140 5.93 20.58 -3.13
CA THR A 140 5.85 21.05 -4.52
C THR A 140 6.51 22.41 -4.69
N SER A 141 6.35 23.32 -3.72
CA SER A 141 6.90 24.69 -3.77
C SER A 141 8.32 24.82 -3.23
N ARG A 142 8.89 23.75 -2.66
CA ARG A 142 10.26 23.75 -2.15
C ARG A 142 11.24 23.79 -3.34
N PRO A 143 12.18 24.75 -3.39
CA PRO A 143 13.21 24.74 -4.42
C PRO A 143 14.09 23.49 -4.24
N ALA A 144 14.28 22.75 -5.33
CA ALA A 144 15.23 21.65 -5.41
C ALA A 144 16.67 22.20 -5.42
N ASP A 145 17.15 22.75 -4.31
CA ASP A 145 18.55 22.67 -3.86
C ASP A 145 18.75 23.52 -2.59
N LYS A 146 19.01 22.84 -1.49
CA LYS A 146 20.02 23.33 -0.54
C LYS A 146 20.79 22.10 -0.08
N PRO A 147 22.03 21.86 -0.59
CA PRO A 147 22.86 20.81 -0.03
C PRO A 147 23.02 21.07 1.48
N PRO A 148 23.15 20.01 2.30
CA PRO A 148 23.36 20.17 3.74
C PRO A 148 24.61 21.04 3.93
N SER A 149 24.41 22.20 4.55
CA SER A 149 25.49 23.04 5.03
C SER A 149 26.22 22.28 6.13
N SER A 150 27.34 21.65 5.74
CA SER A 150 28.41 21.21 6.64
C SER A 150 29.23 22.40 7.13
#